data_AF-T1GRT6-F1
#
_entry.id   AF-T1GRT6-F1
#
_cell.length_a   1.000
_cell.length_b   1.000
_cell.length_c   1.000
_cell.angle_alpha   90.00
_cell.angle_beta   90.00
_cell.angle_gamma   90.00
#
_symmetry.space_group_name_H-M   'P 1'
#
loop_
_entity.id
_entity.type
_entity.pdbx_description
1 polymer ?
#
loop_
_entity_poly.entity_id
_entity_poly.type
_entity_poly.pdbx_seq_one_letter_code
_entity_poly.pdbx_strand_id
1 'polypeptide(L)'
;MNKIFVIFVLMAGVLALPEYGPIDIYEIVPQDLGTPPCILSGEECTEQDFEEADKVRKEVIEEEVDSYARREVKVPKCMETKSCIPREIEAYNRKLEARKEKIFDYLRSEDIYN
;
A
#
# COMPACT_ATOMS: atom_id res chain seq x y z
N MET A 1 -49.17 3.25 19.45
CA MET A 1 -48.35 2.74 18.32
C MET A 1 -47.20 3.69 18.05
N ASN A 2 -45.98 3.19 18.32
CA ASN A 2 -44.66 3.52 17.78
C ASN A 2 -44.27 4.99 17.50
N LYS A 3 -43.68 5.66 18.50
CA LYS A 3 -42.83 6.87 18.34
C LYS A 3 -41.34 6.62 18.65
N ILE A 4 -40.90 5.36 18.71
CA ILE A 4 -39.54 5.00 19.18
C ILE A 4 -38.60 4.56 18.01
N PHE A 5 -39.10 4.46 16.78
CA PHE A 5 -38.35 3.79 15.70
C PHE A 5 -37.51 4.69 14.77
N VAL A 6 -37.38 5.98 15.05
CA VAL A 6 -36.71 6.92 14.12
C VAL A 6 -35.28 7.30 14.52
N ILE A 7 -34.83 6.93 15.73
CA ILE A 7 -33.50 7.34 16.23
C ILE A 7 -32.39 6.31 15.96
N PHE A 8 -32.73 5.05 15.67
CA PHE A 8 -31.71 3.99 15.51
C PHE A 8 -31.02 3.92 14.14
N VAL A 9 -31.49 4.66 13.14
CA VAL A 9 -30.90 4.63 11.77
C VAL A 9 -29.74 5.63 11.62
N LEU A 10 -29.55 6.55 12.57
CA LEU A 10 -28.49 7.58 12.48
C LEU A 10 -27.12 7.15 13.05
N MET A 11 -27.01 6.05 13.79
CA MET A 11 -25.73 5.60 14.37
C MET A 11 -24.94 4.60 13.53
N ALA A 12 -25.52 4.02 12.48
CA ALA A 12 -24.81 3.07 11.62
C ALA A 12 -23.95 3.73 10.52
N GLY A 13 -24.03 5.05 10.36
CA GLY A 13 -23.33 5.79 9.29
C GLY A 13 -21.93 6.30 9.63
N VAL A 14 -21.44 6.12 10.86
CA VAL A 14 -20.13 6.67 11.29
C VAL A 14 -18.97 5.70 11.02
N LEU A 15 -19.25 4.48 10.55
CA LEU A 15 -18.25 3.42 10.33
C LEU A 15 -17.97 3.17 8.85
N ALA A 16 -17.56 4.18 8.08
CA ALA A 16 -16.95 3.92 6.77
C ALA A 16 -16.11 5.09 6.22
N LEU A 17 -15.66 6.04 7.05
CA LEU A 17 -14.57 6.87 6.57
C LEU A 17 -13.33 5.98 6.57
N PRO A 18 -12.70 5.75 5.41
CA PRO A 18 -11.49 4.93 5.37
C PRO A 18 -10.45 5.58 6.30
N GLU A 19 -9.78 4.75 7.11
CA GLU A 19 -8.71 5.20 8.04
C GLU A 19 -7.57 5.90 7.28
N TYR A 20 -7.49 5.67 5.96
CA TYR A 20 -6.51 6.18 5.02
C TYR A 20 -7.20 6.86 3.83
N GLY A 21 -6.48 7.71 3.11
CA GLY A 21 -6.96 8.29 1.86
C GLY A 21 -7.11 7.24 0.74
N PRO A 22 -7.62 7.64 -0.43
CA PRO A 22 -7.53 6.79 -1.62
C PRO A 22 -6.07 6.45 -1.92
N ILE A 23 -5.82 5.26 -2.46
CA ILE A 23 -4.49 4.86 -2.91
C ILE A 23 -4.18 5.62 -4.21
N ASP A 24 -3.07 6.36 -4.23
CA ASP A 24 -2.58 7.01 -5.45
C ASP A 24 -1.48 6.13 -6.08
N ILE A 25 -1.80 5.50 -7.21
CA ILE A 25 -0.88 4.60 -7.93
C ILE A 25 0.39 5.34 -8.35
N TYR A 26 0.30 6.61 -8.73
CA TYR A 26 1.45 7.37 -9.22
C TYR A 26 2.45 7.70 -8.12
N GLU A 27 2.05 7.63 -6.85
CA GLU A 27 2.96 7.74 -5.71
C GLU A 27 3.65 6.41 -5.37
N ILE A 28 3.21 5.29 -5.94
CA ILE A 28 3.69 3.93 -5.63
C ILE A 28 4.48 3.34 -6.80
N VAL A 29 4.09 3.65 -8.05
CA VAL A 29 4.66 3.01 -9.25
C VAL A 29 5.20 4.08 -10.20
N PRO A 30 6.52 4.18 -10.38
CA PRO A 30 7.14 5.03 -11.39
C PRO A 30 6.65 4.65 -12.80
N GLN A 31 6.48 5.65 -13.67
CA GLN A 31 5.88 5.46 -15.01
C GLN A 31 6.75 4.61 -15.95
N ASP A 32 8.06 4.62 -15.75
CA ASP A 32 9.06 3.90 -16.55
C ASP A 32 9.46 2.56 -15.94
N LEU A 33 8.86 2.18 -14.80
CA LEU A 33 9.23 0.98 -14.07
C LEU A 33 8.97 -0.29 -14.89
N GLY A 34 9.98 -1.17 -14.95
CA GLY A 34 9.91 -2.41 -15.74
C GLY A 34 10.24 -2.24 -17.21
N THR A 35 10.67 -1.05 -17.64
CA THR A 35 11.25 -0.86 -18.98
C THR A 35 12.68 -1.39 -18.99
N PRO A 36 13.00 -2.40 -19.82
CA PRO A 36 14.37 -2.89 -19.94
C PRO A 36 15.32 -1.79 -20.44
N PRO A 37 16.58 -1.74 -19.98
CA PRO A 37 17.55 -0.73 -20.40
C PRO A 37 17.80 -0.70 -21.91
N CYS A 38 17.73 -1.85 -22.58
CA CYS A 38 17.89 -1.97 -24.04
C CYS A 38 16.87 -1.12 -24.84
N ILE A 39 15.65 -0.92 -24.32
CA ILE A 39 14.65 -0.05 -24.95
C ILE A 39 15.09 1.41 -24.89
N LEU A 40 15.73 1.82 -23.79
CA LEU A 40 16.22 3.19 -23.58
C LEU A 40 17.48 3.47 -24.40
N SER A 41 18.33 2.46 -24.63
CA SER A 41 19.53 2.57 -25.48
C SER A 41 19.24 2.41 -26.99
N GLY A 42 18.06 1.93 -27.36
CA GLY A 42 17.68 1.67 -28.75
C GLY A 42 18.28 0.38 -29.32
N GLU A 43 18.68 -0.55 -28.45
CA GLU A 43 19.23 -1.86 -28.79
C GLU A 43 18.10 -2.91 -28.89
N GLU A 44 18.38 -4.04 -29.53
CA GLU A 44 17.46 -5.17 -29.52
C GLU A 44 17.44 -5.82 -28.12
N CYS A 45 16.26 -5.92 -27.53
CA CYS A 45 16.07 -6.58 -26.24
C CYS A 45 15.95 -8.09 -26.40
N THR A 46 16.58 -8.84 -25.49
CA THR A 46 16.45 -10.28 -25.36
C THR A 46 15.34 -10.66 -24.37
N GLU A 47 14.86 -11.90 -24.41
CA GLU A 47 13.90 -12.42 -23.41
C GLU A 47 14.44 -12.26 -21.98
N GLN A 48 15.76 -12.46 -21.79
CA GLN A 48 16.42 -12.31 -20.49
C GLN A 48 16.36 -10.87 -19.97
N ASP A 49 16.45 -9.86 -20.84
CA ASP A 49 16.35 -8.45 -20.43
C ASP A 49 14.94 -8.12 -19.91
N PHE A 50 13.90 -8.72 -20.50
CA PHE A 50 12.53 -8.57 -20.02
C PHE A 50 12.28 -9.29 -18.69
N GLU A 51 12.84 -10.49 -18.52
CA GLU A 51 12.74 -11.22 -17.23
C GLU A 51 13.44 -10.46 -16.10
N GLU A 52 14.63 -9.89 -16.36
CA GLU A 52 15.35 -9.09 -15.38
C GLU A 52 14.60 -7.79 -15.05
N ALA A 53 14.06 -7.11 -16.07
CA ALA A 53 13.25 -5.91 -15.86
C ALA A 53 11.96 -6.21 -15.07
N ASP A 54 11.30 -7.35 -15.28
CA ASP A 54 10.13 -7.75 -14.50
C ASP A 54 10.48 -8.02 -13.03
N LYS A 55 11.63 -8.67 -12.79
CA LYS A 55 12.11 -8.92 -11.44
C LYS A 55 12.40 -7.61 -10.71
N VAL A 56 13.14 -6.70 -11.34
CA VAL A 56 13.43 -5.36 -10.78
C VAL A 56 12.14 -4.59 -10.53
N ARG A 57 11.18 -4.65 -11.46
CA ARG A 57 9.84 -4.04 -11.30
C ARG A 57 9.17 -4.52 -10.02
N LYS A 58 9.15 -5.84 -9.77
CA LYS A 58 8.52 -6.42 -8.57
C LYS A 58 9.23 -5.95 -7.30
N GLU A 59 10.56 -5.99 -7.26
CA GLU A 59 11.35 -5.54 -6.10
C GLU A 59 11.08 -4.06 -5.78
N VAL A 60 11.09 -3.18 -6.78
CA VAL A 60 10.83 -1.75 -6.59
C VAL A 60 9.40 -1.50 -6.12
N ILE A 61 8.40 -2.20 -6.68
CA ILE A 61 7.00 -2.07 -6.21
C ILE A 61 6.91 -2.45 -4.74
N GLU A 62 7.55 -3.55 -4.31
CA GLU A 62 7.52 -3.97 -2.90
C GLU A 62 8.13 -2.91 -1.96
N GLU A 63 9.25 -2.31 -2.35
CA GLU A 63 9.90 -1.23 -1.59
C GLU A 63 9.03 0.03 -1.50
N GLU A 64 8.43 0.45 -2.61
CA GLU A 64 7.55 1.62 -2.65
C GLU A 64 6.27 1.39 -1.85
N VAL A 65 5.71 0.18 -1.87
CA VAL A 65 4.55 -0.17 -1.02
C VAL A 65 4.92 -0.11 0.47
N ASP A 66 6.09 -0.62 0.88
CA ASP A 66 6.55 -0.49 2.28
C ASP A 66 6.73 0.97 2.68
N SER A 67 7.38 1.77 1.82
CA SER A 67 7.59 3.20 2.02
C SER A 67 6.27 3.97 2.16
N TYR A 68 5.35 3.76 1.21
CA TYR A 68 4.03 4.40 1.19
C TYR A 68 3.22 4.02 2.43
N ALA A 69 3.16 2.72 2.77
CA ALA A 69 2.42 2.24 3.93
C ALA A 69 2.96 2.83 5.25
N ARG A 70 4.27 3.02 5.39
CA ARG A 70 4.87 3.68 6.58
C ARG A 70 4.53 5.17 6.67
N ARG A 71 4.39 5.86 5.53
CA ARG A 71 3.97 7.28 5.53
C ARG A 71 2.53 7.44 5.99
N GLU A 72 1.66 6.51 5.59
CA GLU A 72 0.25 6.53 5.97
C GLU A 72 0.00 6.00 7.40
N VAL A 73 0.69 4.91 7.78
CA VAL A 73 0.61 4.34 9.12
C VAL A 73 1.60 5.08 10.02
N LYS A 74 1.11 6.14 10.68
CA LYS A 74 1.91 6.95 11.59
C LYS A 74 2.66 6.10 12.63
N VAL A 75 3.99 6.19 12.60
CA VAL A 75 4.86 5.57 13.59
C VAL A 75 4.51 6.11 14.99
N PRO A 76 4.28 5.25 15.99
CA PRO A 76 4.04 5.70 17.35
C PRO A 76 5.25 6.45 17.90
N LYS A 77 5.04 7.58 18.58
CA LYS A 77 6.12 8.36 19.22
C LYS A 77 6.99 7.50 20.16
N CYS A 78 6.40 6.50 20.80
CA CYS A 78 7.13 5.59 21.69
C CYS A 78 8.22 4.79 20.97
N MET A 79 8.14 4.61 19.64
CA MET A 79 9.17 3.93 18.86
C MET A 79 10.40 4.83 18.69
N GLU A 80 10.19 6.14 18.47
CA GLU A 80 11.26 7.13 18.39
C GLU A 80 12.04 7.22 19.71
N THR A 81 11.32 7.19 20.83
CA THR A 81 11.92 7.24 22.18
C THR A 81 12.32 5.87 22.73
N LYS A 82 12.16 4.79 21.96
CA LYS A 82 12.43 3.39 22.36
C LYS A 82 11.74 2.97 23.67
N SER A 83 10.55 3.49 23.91
CA SER A 83 9.74 3.26 25.12
C SER A 83 8.48 2.43 24.89
N CYS A 84 8.19 2.03 23.65
CA CYS A 84 7.00 1.22 23.37
C CYS A 84 7.06 -0.12 24.12
N ILE A 85 5.92 -0.54 24.66
CA ILE A 85 5.76 -1.91 25.12
C ILE A 85 5.58 -2.85 23.91
N PRO A 86 5.91 -4.15 24.04
CA PRO A 86 5.79 -5.11 22.93
C PRO A 86 4.41 -5.12 22.25
N ARG A 87 3.34 -4.92 23.02
CA ARG A 87 1.96 -4.86 22.50
C ARG A 87 1.72 -3.68 21.56
N GLU A 88 2.35 -2.53 21.80
CA GLU A 88 2.22 -1.35 20.92
C GLU A 88 2.97 -1.56 19.62
N ILE A 89 4.16 -2.18 19.70
CA ILE A 89 4.95 -2.57 18.53
C ILE A 89 4.17 -3.56 17.67
N GLU A 90 3.59 -4.59 18.30
CA GLU A 90 2.77 -5.58 17.60
C GLU A 90 1.52 -4.95 16.96
N ALA A 91 0.85 -4.04 17.66
CA ALA A 91 -0.32 -3.34 17.11
C ALA A 91 0.05 -2.47 15.89
N TYR A 92 1.18 -1.74 15.95
CA TYR A 92 1.69 -0.98 14.82
C TYR A 92 2.05 -1.89 13.64
N ASN A 93 2.81 -2.97 13.88
CA ASN A 93 3.19 -3.91 12.82
C ASN A 93 1.97 -4.53 12.14
N ARG A 94 0.94 -4.94 12.92
CA ARG A 94 -0.31 -5.44 12.34
C ARG A 94 -1.01 -4.42 11.44
N LYS A 95 -1.05 -3.16 11.86
CA LYS A 95 -1.64 -2.09 11.03
C LYS A 95 -0.84 -1.87 9.76
N LEU A 96 0.49 -1.87 9.86
CA LEU A 96 1.39 -1.71 8.72
C LEU A 96 1.20 -2.84 7.71
N GLU A 97 1.23 -4.09 8.15
CA GLU A 97 1.04 -5.25 7.26
C GLU A 97 -0.36 -5.26 6.63
N ALA A 98 -1.41 -4.98 7.41
CA ALA A 98 -2.76 -4.87 6.85
C ALA A 98 -2.88 -3.74 5.82
N ARG A 99 -2.11 -2.66 5.96
CA ARG A 99 -2.11 -1.58 4.97
C ARG A 99 -1.37 -1.98 3.70
N LYS A 100 -0.20 -2.62 3.81
CA LYS A 100 0.53 -3.18 2.67
C LYS A 100 -0.32 -4.16 1.88
N GLU A 101 -0.98 -5.10 2.56
CA GLU A 101 -1.85 -6.09 1.91
C GLU A 101 -2.95 -5.42 1.09
N LYS A 102 -3.62 -4.40 1.64
CA LYS A 102 -4.62 -3.60 0.89
C LYS A 102 -4.05 -2.90 -0.34
N ILE A 103 -2.82 -2.42 -0.26
CA ILE A 103 -2.15 -1.79 -1.41
C ILE A 103 -1.84 -2.83 -2.48
N PHE A 104 -1.28 -3.99 -2.09
CA PHE A 104 -1.03 -5.09 -3.03
C PHE A 104 -2.31 -5.66 -3.64
N ASP A 105 -3.40 -5.79 -2.88
CA ASP A 105 -4.72 -6.16 -3.40
C ASP A 105 -5.16 -5.19 -4.51
N TYR A 106 -4.98 -3.89 -4.27
CA TYR A 106 -5.32 -2.86 -5.24
C TYR A 106 -4.43 -2.94 -6.49
N LEU A 107 -3.10 -3.00 -6.33
CA LEU A 107 -2.17 -3.13 -7.46
C LEU A 107 -2.42 -4.40 -8.30
N ARG A 108 -2.81 -5.52 -7.67
CA ARG A 108 -3.24 -6.73 -8.38
C ARG A 108 -4.55 -6.55 -9.14
N SER A 109 -5.51 -5.84 -8.56
CA SER A 109 -6.80 -5.55 -9.22
C SER A 109 -6.65 -4.64 -10.44
N GLU A 110 -5.59 -3.83 -10.48
CA GLU A 110 -5.24 -2.93 -11.59
C GLU A 110 -4.25 -3.58 -12.59
N ASP A 111 -3.94 -4.87 -12.44
CA ASP A 111 -2.99 -5.62 -13.29
C ASP A 111 -1.55 -5.07 -13.29
N ILE A 112 -1.17 -4.38 -12.21
CA ILE A 112 0.16 -3.78 -12.05
C ILE A 112 1.14 -4.78 -11.39
N TYR A 113 0.64 -5.65 -10.51
CA TYR A 113 1.44 -6.56 -9.70
C TYR A 113 1.04 -8.04 -9.90
N ASN A 114 1.11 -8.53 -11.15
CA ASN A 114 0.87 -9.93 -11.52
C ASN A 114 2.13 -10.59 -12.12
#